data_AF-A0A5J6DQS5-F1
#
_entry.id   AF-A0A5J6DQS5-F1
#
_cell.length_a   1.000
_cell.length_b   1.000
_cell.length_c   1.000
_cell.angle_alpha   90.00
_cell.angle_beta   90.00
_cell.angle_gamma   90.00
#
_symmetry.space_group_name_H-M   'P 1'
#
loop_
_entity.id
_entity.type
_entity.pdbx_description
1 polymer ?
#
loop_
_entity_poly.entity_id
_entity_poly.type
_entity_poly.pdbx_seq_one_letter_code
_entity_poly.pdbx_strand_id
1 'polypeptide(L)'
;DLIEGESELVSGFNVEYFSGMFVLYFLGEYMMIIFMSLLLIIFFMGGNFFFFMFFFMMIFYLFLIIWIRGVLPRIRYDELMYLCWKKILPISLIYLMFIFSLKIYLSLFF
;
A
#
# COMPACT_ATOMS: atom_id res chain seq x y z
N ASP A 1 -3.61 -6.77 9.45
CA ASP A 1 -2.91 -7.95 9.98
C ASP A 1 -2.16 -7.66 11.27
N LEU A 2 -1.27 -6.66 11.34
CA LEU A 2 -0.57 -6.32 12.61
C LEU A 2 -1.51 -5.84 13.71
N ILE A 3 -2.45 -4.97 13.34
CA ILE A 3 -3.35 -4.29 14.28
C ILE A 3 -4.45 -5.25 14.80
N GLU A 4 -4.71 -6.32 14.05
CA GLU A 4 -5.72 -7.34 14.35
C GLU A 4 -5.11 -8.62 14.96
N GLY A 5 -3.78 -8.67 15.13
CA GLY A 5 -2.99 -9.89 15.36
C GLY A 5 -3.66 -10.95 16.25
N GLU A 6 -4.45 -11.85 15.64
CA GLU A 6 -5.30 -12.82 16.34
C GLU A 6 -4.50 -13.75 17.27
N SER A 7 -3.25 -14.03 16.91
CA SER A 7 -2.32 -14.86 17.68
C SER A 7 -1.74 -14.17 18.91
N GLU A 8 -1.71 -12.82 18.93
CA GLU A 8 -1.06 -12.03 19.99
C GLU A 8 -2.08 -11.23 20.82
N LEU A 9 -3.14 -10.75 20.18
CA LEU A 9 -4.12 -9.82 20.75
C LEU A 9 -5.57 -10.32 20.61
N VAL A 10 -5.80 -11.59 20.25
CA VAL A 10 -7.10 -12.28 20.09
C VAL A 10 -8.00 -11.72 18.97
N SER A 11 -8.03 -10.40 18.76
CA SER A 11 -8.42 -9.69 17.52
C SER A 11 -8.16 -8.16 17.59
N GLY A 12 -7.34 -7.70 18.55
CA GLY A 12 -6.92 -6.29 18.65
C GLY A 12 -8.09 -5.33 18.92
N PHE A 13 -8.31 -4.39 18.00
CA PHE A 13 -9.36 -3.36 18.11
C PHE A 13 -10.77 -3.87 17.76
N ASN A 14 -10.87 -5.03 17.10
CA ASN A 14 -12.16 -5.60 16.67
C ASN A 14 -12.91 -6.31 17.81
N VAL A 15 -12.26 -6.52 18.97
CA VAL A 15 -12.78 -7.29 20.11
C VAL A 15 -14.04 -6.68 20.72
N GLU A 16 -14.16 -5.34 20.72
CA GLU A 16 -15.25 -4.62 21.40
C GLU A 16 -16.47 -4.37 20.50
N TYR A 17 -16.34 -4.59 19.19
CA TYR A 17 -17.40 -4.28 18.24
C TYR A 17 -18.38 -5.44 18.07
N PHE A 18 -19.67 -5.14 18.26
CA PHE A 18 -20.74 -6.08 17.93
C PHE A 18 -20.89 -6.27 16.42
N SER A 19 -21.49 -7.41 16.04
CA SER A 19 -21.69 -7.92 14.67
C SER A 19 -21.89 -6.85 13.57
N GLY A 20 -22.81 -5.89 13.75
CA GLY A 20 -23.06 -4.88 12.71
C GLY A 20 -21.91 -3.90 12.50
N MET A 21 -21.34 -3.35 13.57
CA MET A 21 -20.23 -2.39 13.48
C MET A 21 -18.96 -3.08 12.99
N PHE A 22 -18.74 -4.33 13.43
CA PHE A 22 -17.66 -5.19 12.94
C PHE A 22 -17.70 -5.35 11.42
N VAL A 23 -18.86 -5.66 10.83
CA VAL A 23 -19.01 -5.80 9.37
C VAL A 23 -18.63 -4.51 8.63
N LEU A 24 -18.96 -3.34 9.18
CA LEU A 24 -18.60 -2.05 8.58
C LEU A 24 -17.08 -1.82 8.57
N TYR A 25 -16.36 -2.26 9.60
CA TYR A 25 -14.89 -2.20 9.63
C TYR A 25 -14.28 -3.07 8.54
N PHE A 26 -14.68 -4.34 8.40
CA PHE A 26 -14.18 -5.20 7.33
C PHE A 26 -14.49 -4.64 5.95
N LEU A 27 -15.72 -4.16 5.75
CA LEU A 27 -16.09 -3.54 4.48
C LEU A 27 -15.20 -2.33 4.19
N GLY A 28 -14.92 -1.50 5.20
CA GLY A 28 -13.99 -0.38 5.11
C GLY A 28 -12.57 -0.81 4.74
N GLU A 29 -12.04 -1.85 5.36
CA GLU A 29 -10.70 -2.37 5.04
C GLU A 29 -10.61 -2.86 3.60
N TYR A 30 -11.59 -3.63 3.13
CA TYR A 30 -11.63 -4.10 1.74
C TYR A 30 -11.80 -2.95 0.74
N MET A 31 -12.63 -1.96 1.07
CA MET A 31 -12.76 -0.76 0.25
C MET A 31 -11.45 0.03 0.18
N MET A 32 -10.70 0.13 1.27
CA MET A 32 -9.39 0.78 1.27
C MET A 32 -8.36 0.03 0.43
N ILE A 33 -8.39 -1.31 0.43
CA ILE A 33 -7.52 -2.12 -0.45
C ILE A 33 -7.81 -1.83 -1.93
N ILE A 34 -9.09 -1.81 -2.31
CA ILE A 34 -9.50 -1.49 -3.68
C ILE A 34 -9.11 -0.05 -4.03
N PHE A 35 -9.34 0.90 -3.14
CA PHE A 35 -8.99 2.31 -3.38
C PHE A 35 -7.49 2.52 -3.56
N MET A 36 -6.65 1.91 -2.72
CA MET A 36 -5.19 1.99 -2.84
C MET A 36 -4.68 1.37 -4.14
N SER A 37 -5.27 0.25 -4.58
CA SER A 37 -4.92 -0.36 -5.87
C SER A 37 -5.20 0.59 -7.05
N LEU A 38 -6.29 1.35 -6.97
CA LEU A 38 -6.71 2.31 -7.99
C LEU A 38 -5.74 3.49 -8.05
N LEU A 39 -5.37 4.04 -6.90
CA LEU A 39 -4.39 5.14 -6.82
C LEU A 39 -3.04 4.75 -7.42
N LEU A 40 -2.57 3.54 -7.16
CA LEU A 40 -1.28 3.08 -7.68
C LEU A 40 -1.27 2.98 -9.20
N ILE A 41 -2.35 2.49 -9.81
CA ILE A 41 -2.44 2.39 -11.27
C ILE A 41 -2.53 3.79 -11.91
N ILE A 42 -3.20 4.74 -11.27
CA ILE A 42 -3.23 6.12 -11.74
C ILE A 42 -1.81 6.74 -11.70
N PHE A 43 -1.09 6.59 -10.57
CA PHE A 43 0.23 7.19 -10.42
C PHE A 43 1.30 6.57 -11.32
N PHE A 44 1.31 5.25 -11.52
CA PHE A 44 2.33 4.59 -12.33
C PHE A 44 1.99 4.52 -13.82
N MET A 45 0.71 4.42 -14.17
CA MET A 45 0.27 4.11 -15.54
C MET A 45 -0.55 5.22 -16.22
N GLY A 46 -0.72 6.37 -15.56
CA GLY A 46 -1.25 7.58 -16.19
C GLY A 46 -2.77 7.61 -16.42
N GLY A 47 -3.54 6.65 -15.87
CA GLY A 47 -4.99 6.78 -15.72
C GLY A 47 -5.83 6.72 -17.02
N ASN A 48 -5.45 5.91 -18.01
CA ASN A 48 -6.27 5.72 -19.22
C ASN A 48 -7.48 4.81 -18.98
N PHE A 49 -8.59 5.38 -18.46
CA PHE A 49 -9.80 4.64 -18.10
C PHE A 49 -10.52 3.93 -19.26
N PHE A 50 -10.35 4.41 -20.49
CA PHE A 50 -11.05 3.86 -21.66
C PHE A 50 -10.45 2.55 -22.19
N PHE A 51 -9.24 2.21 -21.78
CA PHE A 51 -8.57 1.01 -22.28
C PHE A 51 -8.91 -0.19 -21.41
N PHE A 52 -9.30 -1.32 -22.03
CA PHE A 52 -9.48 -2.60 -21.32
C PHE A 52 -8.26 -3.01 -20.49
N MET A 53 -7.07 -2.54 -20.87
CA MET A 53 -5.83 -2.77 -20.13
C MET A 53 -5.88 -2.22 -18.69
N PHE A 54 -6.59 -1.12 -18.45
CA PHE A 54 -6.73 -0.54 -17.11
C PHE A 54 -7.42 -1.52 -16.16
N PHE A 55 -8.54 -2.11 -16.58
CA PHE A 55 -9.27 -3.10 -15.77
C PHE A 55 -8.45 -4.36 -15.53
N PHE A 56 -7.71 -4.84 -16.53
CA PHE A 56 -6.84 -6.00 -16.36
C PHE A 56 -5.73 -5.74 -15.33
N MET A 57 -5.10 -4.56 -15.38
CA MET A 57 -4.08 -4.18 -14.40
C MET A 57 -4.65 -4.01 -12.98
N MET A 58 -5.87 -3.49 -12.84
CA MET A 58 -6.57 -3.41 -11.55
C MET A 58 -6.72 -4.81 -10.92
N ILE A 59 -7.22 -5.77 -11.70
CA ILE A 59 -7.37 -7.16 -11.24
C ILE A 59 -6.01 -7.76 -10.88
N PHE A 60 -4.99 -7.51 -11.69
CA PHE A 60 -3.63 -7.97 -11.40
C PHE A 60 -3.08 -7.39 -10.09
N TYR A 61 -3.29 -6.10 -9.82
CA TYR A 61 -2.79 -5.49 -8.58
C TYR A 61 -3.54 -6.00 -7.34
N LEU A 62 -4.86 -6.18 -7.43
CA LEU A 62 -5.65 -6.84 -6.38
C LEU A 62 -5.15 -8.27 -6.12
N PHE A 63 -4.89 -9.02 -7.19
CA PHE A 63 -4.31 -10.36 -7.08
C PHE A 63 -2.96 -10.33 -6.37
N LEU A 64 -2.07 -9.38 -6.70
CA LEU A 64 -0.78 -9.23 -6.03
C LEU A 64 -0.93 -8.96 -4.53
N ILE A 65 -1.83 -8.06 -4.11
CA ILE A 65 -2.02 -7.75 -2.68
C ILE A 65 -2.48 -8.99 -1.91
N ILE A 66 -3.46 -9.73 -2.46
CA ILE A 66 -3.98 -10.95 -1.84
C ILE A 66 -2.89 -12.02 -1.78
N TRP A 67 -2.11 -12.15 -2.86
CA TRP A 67 -1.01 -13.11 -2.95
C TRP A 67 0.10 -12.82 -1.93
N ILE A 68 0.49 -11.56 -1.79
CA ILE A 68 1.49 -11.10 -0.80
C ILE A 68 1.04 -11.42 0.62
N ARG A 69 -0.25 -11.18 0.93
CA ARG A 69 -0.86 -11.51 2.23
C ARG A 69 -0.81 -13.01 2.54
N GLY A 70 -0.91 -13.86 1.51
CA GLY A 70 -0.89 -15.32 1.66
C GLY A 70 0.51 -15.94 1.72
N VAL A 71 1.54 -15.30 1.14
CA VAL A 71 2.89 -15.87 1.01
C VAL A 71 3.85 -15.39 2.10
N LEU A 72 3.74 -14.14 2.53
CA LEU A 72 4.71 -13.56 3.45
C LEU A 72 4.41 -13.93 4.91
N PRO A 73 5.42 -14.34 5.70
CA PRO A 73 5.26 -14.46 7.14
C PRO A 73 5.03 -13.09 7.76
N ARG A 74 4.23 -13.05 8.84
CA ARG A 74 3.97 -11.81 9.58
C ARG A 74 5.29 -11.27 10.16
N ILE A 75 5.60 -10.02 9.83
CA ILE A 75 6.78 -9.28 10.33
C ILE A 75 6.42 -8.64 11.67
N ARG A 76 7.33 -8.63 12.65
CA ARG A 76 7.10 -7.96 13.94
C ARG A 76 7.05 -6.44 13.77
N TYR A 77 6.34 -5.75 14.67
CA TYR A 77 6.18 -4.29 14.62
C TYR A 77 7.53 -3.54 14.64
N ASP A 78 8.49 -4.00 15.45
CA ASP A 78 9.82 -3.39 15.57
C ASP A 78 10.59 -3.40 14.23
N GLU A 79 10.51 -4.53 13.51
CA GLU A 79 11.18 -4.71 12.22
C GLU A 79 10.50 -3.88 11.12
N LEU A 80 9.18 -3.73 11.17
CA LEU A 80 8.45 -2.85 10.26
C LEU A 80 8.83 -1.38 10.49
N MET A 81 8.90 -0.93 11.74
CA MET A 81 9.35 0.43 12.06
C MET A 81 10.80 0.65 11.63
N TYR A 82 11.68 -0.33 11.84
CA TYR A 82 13.05 -0.29 11.35
C TYR A 82 13.13 -0.15 9.82
N LEU A 83 12.32 -0.91 9.08
CA LEU A 83 12.23 -0.83 7.62
C LEU A 83 11.80 0.57 7.16
N CYS A 84 10.73 1.11 7.74
CA CYS A 84 10.20 2.43 7.38
C CYS A 84 11.22 3.53 7.65
N TRP A 85 11.81 3.57 8.85
CA TRP A 85 12.67 4.67 9.27
C TRP A 85 14.10 4.57 8.77
N LYS A 86 14.72 3.40 8.81
CA LYS A 86 16.15 3.26 8.45
C LYS A 86 16.39 2.92 6.99
N LYS A 87 15.40 2.38 6.26
CA LYS A 87 15.57 1.98 4.85
C LYS A 87 14.73 2.84 3.91
N ILE A 88 13.41 2.90 4.10
CA ILE A 88 12.48 3.57 3.16
C ILE A 88 12.59 5.09 3.22
N LEU A 89 12.75 5.68 4.40
CA LEU A 89 12.89 7.13 4.54
C LEU A 89 14.18 7.67 3.89
N PRO A 90 15.39 7.15 4.17
CA PRO A 90 16.59 7.67 3.51
C PRO A 90 16.60 7.40 2.01
N ILE A 91 16.11 6.24 1.53
CA ILE A 91 16.08 5.97 0.08
C ILE A 91 15.14 6.93 -0.66
N SER A 92 13.97 7.26 -0.07
CA SER A 92 13.01 8.17 -0.70
C SER A 92 13.54 9.61 -0.75
N LEU A 93 14.26 10.06 0.29
CA LEU A 93 14.92 11.37 0.30
C LEU A 93 16.04 11.47 -0.73
N ILE A 94 16.88 10.44 -0.87
CA ILE A 94 17.94 10.41 -1.89
C ILE A 94 17.33 10.46 -3.29
N TYR A 95 16.27 9.67 -3.53
CA TYR A 95 15.58 9.66 -4.82
C TYR A 95 14.94 11.00 -5.17
N LEU A 96 14.35 11.67 -4.18
CA LEU A 96 13.78 13.01 -4.34
C LEU A 96 14.87 14.03 -4.71
N MET A 97 15.99 14.06 -3.98
CA MET A 97 17.12 14.96 -4.29
C MET A 97 17.69 14.70 -5.69
N PHE A 98 17.78 13.42 -6.09
CA PHE A 98 18.22 13.03 -7.42
C PHE A 98 17.29 13.55 -8.53
N ILE A 99 15.97 13.39 -8.38
CA ILE A 99 15.00 13.93 -9.35
C ILE A 99 15.10 15.46 -9.45
N PHE A 100 15.22 16.16 -8.31
CA PHE A 100 15.36 17.62 -8.32
C PHE A 100 16.63 18.06 -9.05
N SER A 101 17.76 17.41 -8.78
CA SER A 101 19.03 17.71 -9.46
C SER A 101 18.94 17.47 -10.97
N LEU A 102 18.39 16.33 -11.40
CA LEU A 102 18.19 16.01 -12.82
C LEU A 102 17.29 17.03 -13.52
N LYS A 103 16.19 17.44 -12.86
CA LYS A 103 15.26 18.43 -13.42
C LYS A 103 15.96 19.77 -13.66
N ILE A 104 16.78 20.22 -12.71
CA ILE A 104 17.55 21.47 -12.84
C ILE A 104 18.55 21.35 -14.00
N TYR A 105 19.29 20.25 -14.08
CA TYR A 105 20.25 20.02 -15.15
C TYR A 105 19.58 20.03 -16.54
N LEU A 106 18.46 19.33 -16.70
CA LEU A 106 17.70 19.33 -17.96
C LEU A 106 17.19 20.73 -18.34
N SER A 107 16.71 21.51 -17.36
CA SER A 107 16.25 22.89 -17.60
C SER A 107 17.37 23.90 -17.90
N LEU A 108 18.64 23.55 -17.61
CA LEU A 108 19.78 24.37 -17.99
C LEU A 108 20.29 24.03 -19.40
N PHE A 109 20.09 22.79 -19.85
CA PHE A 109 20.55 22.31 -21.16
C PHE A 109 19.55 22.58 -22.30
N PHE A 110 18.26 22.66 -21.99
CA PHE A 110 17.16 22.91 -22.93
C PHE A 110 16.51 24.27 -22.65
#